data_AF-A0A7K4HFT3-F1
#
_entry.id   AF-A0A7K4HFT3-F1
#
_cell.length_a   1.000
_cell.length_b   1.000
_cell.length_c   1.000
_cell.angle_alpha   90.00
_cell.angle_beta   90.00
_cell.angle_gamma   90.00
#
_symmetry.space_group_name_H-M   'P 1'
#
loop_
_entity.id
_entity.type
_entity.pdbx_description
1 polymer ?
#
loop_
_entity_poly.entity_id
_entity_poly.type
_entity_poly.pdbx_seq_one_letter_code
_entity_poly.pdbx_strand_id
1 'polypeptide(L)'
;MEEINNLKVGIISDGKYGERAFENIKRKFDTIWITVPDLPSNLMLDDEIETDIPLCDIYISYVRHPDIILQLAELQKPLILGVLPGFGLYEQAKGINSKVVHAPTMCSLESNTGIKQIDLFTSFYGNPIYETKIDQNGVIEEISVKRSSLCGSSEAGANFLIKKQLSEENLQNKLIKKKD
;
A
#
# COMPACT_ATOMS: atom_id res chain seq x y z
N MET A 1 -4.44 22.18 2.74
CA MET A 1 -3.47 21.54 3.67
C MET A 1 -4.18 20.91 4.86
N GLU A 2 -5.28 21.50 5.36
CA GLU A 2 -6.12 20.91 6.45
C GLU A 2 -6.74 19.54 6.12
N GLU A 3 -7.21 19.28 4.88
CA GLU A 3 -7.81 17.97 4.55
C GLU A 3 -6.83 16.78 4.62
N ILE A 4 -5.51 17.02 4.49
CA ILE A 4 -4.50 15.94 4.51
C ILE A 4 -4.32 15.39 5.93
N ASN A 5 -4.43 16.25 6.95
CA ASN A 5 -4.22 15.86 8.35
C ASN A 5 -5.43 15.16 8.99
N ASN A 6 -6.58 15.09 8.31
CA ASN A 6 -7.81 14.53 8.86
C ASN A 6 -8.18 13.14 8.33
N LEU A 7 -7.46 12.59 7.35
CA LEU A 7 -7.77 11.25 6.85
C LEU A 7 -7.31 10.20 7.87
N LYS A 8 -8.28 9.53 8.50
CA LYS A 8 -8.02 8.45 9.45
C LYS A 8 -7.92 7.11 8.72
N VAL A 9 -6.76 6.46 8.81
CA VAL A 9 -6.42 5.22 8.11
C VAL A 9 -6.36 4.05 9.09
N GLY A 10 -7.18 3.02 8.86
CA GLY A 10 -7.12 1.77 9.61
C GLY A 10 -6.27 0.72 8.88
N ILE A 11 -5.19 0.24 9.49
CA ILE A 11 -4.38 -0.86 8.97
C ILE A 11 -4.86 -2.16 9.62
N ILE A 12 -5.48 -3.05 8.83
CA ILE A 12 -5.97 -4.35 9.31
C ILE A 12 -4.90 -5.41 9.08
N SER A 13 -4.55 -6.16 10.12
CA SER A 13 -3.52 -7.20 10.06
C SER A 13 -3.85 -8.40 10.94
N ASP A 14 -3.49 -9.59 10.46
CA ASP A 14 -3.44 -10.86 11.21
C ASP A 14 -2.08 -11.09 11.90
N GLY A 15 -1.21 -10.07 11.89
CA GLY A 15 0.15 -10.13 12.44
C GLY A 15 1.23 -10.57 11.43
N LYS A 16 0.87 -10.99 10.21
CA LYS A 16 1.86 -11.45 9.21
C LYS A 16 2.46 -10.33 8.37
N TYR A 17 1.66 -9.31 8.07
CA TYR A 17 2.03 -8.22 7.17
C TYR A 17 1.46 -6.87 7.65
N GLY A 18 1.96 -5.78 7.08
CA GLY A 18 1.41 -4.43 7.30
C GLY A 18 2.22 -3.55 8.25
N GLU A 19 3.10 -4.11 9.10
CA GLU A 19 3.86 -3.32 10.10
C GLU A 19 4.66 -2.18 9.45
N ARG A 20 5.42 -2.47 8.39
CA ARG A 20 6.17 -1.44 7.64
C ARG A 20 5.27 -0.39 7.01
N ALA A 21 4.08 -0.79 6.53
CA ALA A 21 3.14 0.14 5.95
C ALA A 21 2.57 1.06 7.03
N PHE A 22 2.20 0.53 8.19
CA PHE A 22 1.77 1.30 9.35
C PHE A 22 2.82 2.34 9.77
N GLU A 23 4.08 1.92 9.93
CA GLU A 23 5.18 2.80 10.32
C GLU A 23 5.43 3.96 9.35
N ASN A 24 5.15 3.76 8.07
CA ASN A 24 5.32 4.79 7.05
C ASN A 24 4.09 5.67 6.91
N ILE A 25 2.88 5.10 6.93
CA ILE A 25 1.61 5.82 6.76
C ILE A 25 1.36 6.77 7.94
N LYS A 26 1.66 6.34 9.18
CA LYS A 26 1.48 7.16 10.39
C LYS A 26 2.30 8.45 10.43
N ARG A 27 3.31 8.58 9.55
CA ARG A 27 4.10 9.81 9.41
C ARG A 27 3.36 10.91 8.65
N LYS A 28 2.26 10.57 7.97
CA LYS A 28 1.46 11.50 7.16
C LYS A 28 -0.01 11.54 7.53
N PHE A 29 -0.57 10.43 7.99
CA PHE A 29 -2.00 10.28 8.27
C PHE A 29 -2.24 9.83 9.72
N ASP A 30 -3.38 10.21 10.29
CA ASP A 30 -3.86 9.62 11.54
C ASP A 30 -4.12 8.13 11.30
N THR A 31 -3.34 7.26 11.92
CA THR A 31 -3.29 5.84 11.55
C THR A 31 -3.48 4.95 12.77
N ILE A 32 -4.42 4.01 12.68
CA ILE A 32 -4.69 3.02 13.72
C ILE A 32 -4.28 1.64 13.22
N TRP A 33 -3.58 0.89 14.08
CA TRP A 33 -3.31 -0.52 13.88
C TRP A 33 -4.46 -1.35 14.45
N ILE A 34 -5.05 -2.22 13.63
CA ILE A 34 -6.20 -3.04 13.99
C ILE A 34 -5.79 -4.50 13.78
N THR A 35 -5.64 -5.23 14.87
CA THR A 35 -5.30 -6.65 14.85
C THR A 35 -6.58 -7.48 14.75
N VAL A 36 -6.60 -8.42 13.83
CA VAL A 36 -7.64 -9.45 13.71
C VAL A 36 -7.03 -10.82 13.98
N PRO A 37 -7.84 -11.85 14.29
CA PRO A 37 -7.33 -13.21 14.50
C PRO A 37 -6.59 -13.76 13.27
N ASP A 38 -5.48 -14.46 13.51
CA ASP A 38 -4.81 -15.25 12.47
C ASP A 38 -5.55 -16.58 12.28
N LEU A 39 -6.41 -16.62 11.27
CA LEU A 39 -7.23 -17.79 10.95
C LEU A 39 -6.72 -18.50 9.71
N PRO A 40 -6.71 -19.86 9.70
CA PRO A 40 -6.45 -20.62 8.49
C PRO A 40 -7.47 -20.24 7.40
N SER A 41 -7.02 -19.99 6.17
CA SER A 41 -7.90 -19.53 5.08
C SER A 41 -8.97 -20.54 4.65
N ASN A 42 -8.89 -21.79 5.12
CA ASN A 42 -9.85 -22.86 4.87
C ASN A 42 -10.85 -23.07 6.03
N LEU A 43 -10.69 -22.34 7.14
CA LEU A 43 -11.65 -22.33 8.21
C LEU A 43 -12.81 -21.43 7.79
N MET A 44 -14.01 -21.99 7.73
CA MET A 44 -15.22 -21.19 7.63
C MET A 44 -15.67 -20.87 9.05
N LEU A 45 -16.00 -19.62 9.31
CA LEU A 45 -16.50 -19.22 10.61
C LEU A 45 -18.02 -19.36 10.65
N ASP A 46 -18.52 -20.03 11.68
CA ASP A 46 -19.96 -20.18 11.91
C ASP A 46 -20.58 -18.88 12.47
N ASP A 47 -19.78 -18.08 13.18
CA ASP A 47 -20.17 -16.80 13.78
C ASP A 47 -19.40 -15.63 13.14
N GLU A 48 -20.02 -14.45 13.10
CA GLU A 48 -19.32 -13.21 12.73
C GLU A 48 -18.14 -12.97 13.69
N ILE A 49 -17.02 -12.47 13.17
CA ILE A 49 -15.90 -12.14 14.04
C ILE A 49 -16.31 -10.87 14.76
N GLU A 50 -16.49 -10.95 16.09
CA GLU A 50 -16.58 -9.78 16.96
C GLU A 50 -15.26 -9.01 16.90
N THR A 51 -15.09 -8.25 15.84
CA THR A 51 -14.02 -7.28 15.69
C THR A 51 -14.66 -5.93 15.93
N ASP A 52 -14.37 -5.35 17.09
CA ASP A 52 -14.60 -3.94 17.34
C ASP A 52 -13.62 -3.16 16.45
N ILE A 53 -13.97 -3.00 15.17
CA ILE A 53 -13.16 -2.30 14.17
C ILE A 53 -13.42 -0.81 14.36
N PRO A 54 -12.44 -0.04 14.86
CA PRO A 54 -12.63 1.38 15.09
C PRO A 54 -12.93 2.10 13.78
N LEU A 55 -13.94 2.97 13.79
CA LEU A 55 -14.34 3.71 12.60
C LEU A 55 -13.17 4.55 12.05
N CYS A 56 -12.84 4.30 10.78
CA CYS A 56 -11.86 5.03 9.99
C CYS A 56 -12.48 5.55 8.68
N ASP A 57 -11.78 6.46 8.01
CA ASP A 57 -12.19 6.98 6.69
C ASP A 57 -11.84 6.02 5.56
N ILE A 58 -10.77 5.25 5.74
CA ILE A 58 -10.27 4.23 4.81
C ILE A 58 -9.63 3.09 5.59
N TYR A 59 -9.79 1.88 5.09
CA TYR A 59 -9.08 0.70 5.58
C TYR A 59 -8.10 0.16 4.55
N ILE A 60 -6.95 -0.34 5.01
CA ILE A 60 -5.98 -1.08 4.21
C ILE A 60 -5.82 -2.44 4.87
N SER A 61 -6.31 -3.48 4.20
CA SER A 61 -6.26 -4.84 4.73
C SER A 61 -5.07 -5.60 4.17
N TYR A 62 -4.29 -6.20 5.07
CA TYR A 62 -3.25 -7.17 4.74
C TYR A 62 -3.67 -8.61 5.03
N VAL A 63 -4.93 -8.81 5.41
CA VAL A 63 -5.52 -10.10 5.75
C VAL A 63 -5.92 -10.83 4.47
N ARG A 64 -5.86 -12.16 4.49
CA ARG A 64 -6.25 -13.02 3.37
C ARG A 64 -7.49 -13.87 3.62
N HIS A 65 -7.98 -13.91 4.86
CA HIS A 65 -9.13 -14.72 5.23
C HIS A 65 -10.40 -14.18 4.56
N PRO A 66 -11.16 -15.02 3.82
CA PRO A 66 -12.37 -14.59 3.11
C PRO A 66 -13.38 -13.88 4.01
N ASP A 67 -13.77 -14.50 5.12
CA ASP A 67 -14.83 -13.97 5.99
C ASP A 67 -14.46 -12.60 6.57
N ILE A 68 -13.19 -12.39 6.95
CA ILE A 68 -12.69 -11.08 7.41
C ILE A 68 -12.81 -10.04 6.31
N ILE A 69 -12.43 -10.38 5.09
CA ILE A 69 -12.49 -9.45 3.96
C ILE A 69 -13.93 -9.07 3.63
N LEU A 70 -14.86 -10.02 3.70
CA LEU A 70 -16.27 -9.76 3.46
C LEU A 70 -16.88 -8.89 4.57
N GLN A 71 -16.59 -9.17 5.84
CA GLN A 71 -17.00 -8.32 6.97
C GLN A 71 -16.43 -6.90 6.87
N LEU A 72 -15.16 -6.76 6.46
CA LEU A 72 -14.56 -5.44 6.20
C LEU A 72 -15.28 -4.69 5.06
N ALA A 73 -15.76 -5.40 4.04
CA ALA A 73 -16.53 -4.80 2.96
C ALA A 73 -17.90 -4.29 3.45
N GLU A 74 -18.55 -5.01 4.37
CA GLU A 74 -19.84 -4.65 4.97
C GLU A 74 -19.80 -3.33 5.76
N LEU A 75 -18.62 -2.87 6.19
CA LEU A 75 -18.44 -1.55 6.79
C LEU A 75 -18.78 -0.37 5.84
N GLN A 76 -18.93 -0.63 4.53
CA GLN A 76 -19.25 0.36 3.49
C GLN A 76 -18.27 1.56 3.44
N LYS A 77 -17.05 1.36 3.96
CA LYS A 77 -15.93 2.30 3.88
C LYS A 77 -15.01 1.96 2.70
N PRO A 78 -14.30 2.94 2.14
CA PRO A 78 -13.20 2.68 1.22
C PRO A 78 -12.24 1.63 1.79
N LEU A 79 -11.97 0.58 1.01
CA LEU A 79 -11.15 -0.56 1.42
C LEU A 79 -10.12 -0.88 0.34
N ILE A 80 -8.85 -0.85 0.71
CA ILE A 80 -7.75 -1.30 -0.14
C ILE A 80 -7.33 -2.70 0.31
N LEU A 81 -7.41 -3.68 -0.58
CA LEU A 81 -6.84 -5.01 -0.34
C LEU A 81 -5.35 -5.00 -0.71
N GLY A 82 -4.50 -4.89 0.31
CA GLY A 82 -3.04 -4.84 0.14
C GLY A 82 -2.40 -6.18 -0.19
N VAL A 83 -3.13 -7.26 0.00
CA VAL A 83 -2.84 -8.59 -0.54
C VAL A 83 -4.07 -9.07 -1.28
N LEU A 84 -3.93 -9.44 -2.55
CA LEU A 84 -5.06 -10.02 -3.28
C LEU A 84 -5.32 -11.44 -2.76
N PRO A 85 -6.51 -11.73 -2.22
CA PRO A 85 -6.84 -13.08 -1.75
C PRO A 85 -7.26 -14.00 -2.92
N GLY A 86 -7.55 -13.41 -4.08
CA GLY A 86 -8.04 -14.06 -5.30
C GLY A 86 -9.07 -13.16 -6.00
N PHE A 87 -9.17 -13.26 -7.33
CA PHE A 87 -10.07 -12.37 -8.09
C PHE A 87 -11.55 -12.59 -7.76
N GLY A 88 -11.99 -13.84 -7.55
CA GLY A 88 -13.38 -14.15 -7.20
C GLY A 88 -13.84 -13.52 -5.88
N LEU A 89 -13.01 -13.63 -4.83
CA LEU A 89 -13.30 -13.00 -3.53
C LEU A 89 -13.25 -11.47 -3.60
N TYR A 90 -12.34 -10.91 -4.41
CA TYR A 90 -12.31 -9.47 -4.65
C TYR A 90 -13.62 -8.99 -5.29
N GLU A 91 -14.12 -9.67 -6.33
CA GLU A 91 -15.40 -9.32 -6.96
C GLU A 91 -16.59 -9.48 -6.01
N GLN A 92 -16.57 -10.49 -5.13
CA GLN A 92 -17.58 -10.63 -4.07
C GLN A 92 -17.56 -9.44 -3.10
N ALA A 93 -16.39 -9.10 -2.55
CA ALA A 93 -16.23 -7.96 -1.66
C ALA A 93 -16.64 -6.64 -2.35
N LYS A 94 -16.33 -6.49 -3.63
CA LYS A 94 -16.74 -5.34 -4.44
C LYS A 94 -18.24 -5.30 -4.72
N GLY A 95 -18.88 -6.46 -4.86
CA GLY A 95 -20.33 -6.59 -4.95
C GLY A 95 -21.03 -6.14 -3.67
N ILE A 96 -20.43 -6.38 -2.49
CA ILE A 96 -20.90 -5.87 -1.20
C ILE A 96 -20.64 -4.36 -1.09
N ASN A 97 -19.45 -3.91 -1.48
CA ASN A 97 -19.02 -2.52 -1.37
C ASN A 97 -18.24 -2.09 -2.61
N SER A 98 -18.86 -1.24 -3.42
CA SER A 98 -18.26 -0.72 -4.66
C SER A 98 -16.95 0.06 -4.48
N LYS A 99 -16.59 0.43 -3.25
CA LYS A 99 -15.37 1.16 -2.90
C LYS A 99 -14.20 0.25 -2.49
N VAL A 100 -14.33 -1.06 -2.71
CA VAL A 100 -13.23 -2.01 -2.56
C VAL A 100 -12.33 -1.92 -3.78
N VAL A 101 -11.04 -1.69 -3.56
CA VAL A 101 -10.01 -1.63 -4.60
C VAL A 101 -8.84 -2.55 -4.28
N HIS A 102 -8.14 -2.93 -5.34
CA HIS A 102 -6.93 -3.74 -5.29
C HIS A 102 -6.02 -3.30 -6.45
N ALA A 103 -4.71 -3.48 -6.26
CA ALA A 103 -3.74 -3.46 -7.35
C ALA A 103 -2.75 -4.63 -7.21
N PRO A 104 -2.14 -5.13 -8.31
CA PRO A 104 -1.24 -6.29 -8.28
C PRO A 104 -0.17 -6.21 -7.19
N THR A 105 0.32 -4.99 -6.93
CA THR A 105 1.07 -4.65 -5.72
C THR A 105 0.56 -3.33 -5.17
N MET A 106 0.81 -3.06 -3.89
CA MET A 106 0.53 -1.73 -3.32
C MET A 106 1.29 -0.61 -4.04
N CYS A 107 2.48 -0.89 -4.58
CA CYS A 107 3.26 0.03 -5.41
C CYS A 107 2.71 0.20 -6.83
N SER A 108 1.57 -0.40 -7.15
CA SER A 108 0.89 -0.25 -8.45
C SER A 108 -0.48 0.42 -8.30
N LEU A 109 -0.85 0.85 -7.10
CA LEU A 109 -2.06 1.64 -6.88
C LEU A 109 -1.95 2.96 -7.63
N GLU A 110 -3.05 3.41 -8.22
CA GLU A 110 -3.17 4.69 -8.91
C GLU A 110 -4.10 5.65 -8.16
N SER A 111 -3.95 6.96 -8.43
CA SER A 111 -4.69 8.04 -7.73
C SER A 111 -5.92 8.54 -8.47
N ASN A 112 -6.55 7.67 -9.25
CA ASN A 112 -7.67 7.98 -10.13
C ASN A 112 -8.81 6.94 -10.00
N THR A 113 -8.99 6.40 -8.80
CA THR A 113 -10.04 5.43 -8.50
C THR A 113 -11.44 6.06 -8.52
N GLY A 114 -11.54 7.38 -8.39
CA GLY A 114 -12.80 8.11 -8.27
C GLY A 114 -13.35 8.13 -6.85
N ILE A 115 -12.62 7.57 -5.88
CA ILE A 115 -12.98 7.51 -4.47
C ILE A 115 -12.06 8.47 -3.71
N LYS A 116 -12.61 9.61 -3.28
CA LYS A 116 -11.85 10.74 -2.70
C LYS A 116 -10.81 10.30 -1.67
N GLN A 117 -11.18 9.43 -0.73
CA GLN A 117 -10.29 8.96 0.34
C GLN A 117 -9.13 8.11 -0.20
N ILE A 118 -9.40 7.23 -1.17
CA ILE A 118 -8.37 6.40 -1.79
C ILE A 118 -7.48 7.28 -2.67
N ASP A 119 -8.04 8.21 -3.44
CA ASP A 119 -7.27 9.09 -4.32
C ASP A 119 -6.35 10.04 -3.51
N LEU A 120 -6.85 10.56 -2.38
CA LEU A 120 -6.03 11.33 -1.43
C LEU A 120 -4.95 10.48 -0.76
N PHE A 121 -5.27 9.28 -0.27
CA PHE A 121 -4.27 8.38 0.30
C PHE A 121 -3.19 8.08 -0.74
N THR A 122 -3.63 7.74 -1.94
CA THR A 122 -2.74 7.30 -3.00
C THR A 122 -1.91 8.43 -3.59
N SER A 123 -2.31 9.71 -3.47
CA SER A 123 -1.45 10.82 -3.93
C SER A 123 -0.10 10.86 -3.21
N PHE A 124 -0.02 10.27 -2.00
CA PHE A 124 1.22 10.11 -1.25
C PHE A 124 1.84 8.72 -1.37
N TYR A 125 1.01 7.69 -1.51
CA TYR A 125 1.45 6.30 -1.49
C TYR A 125 0.93 5.48 -2.69
N GLY A 126 1.76 4.65 -3.31
CA GLY A 126 1.35 3.80 -4.42
C GLY A 126 2.41 3.73 -5.50
N ASN A 127 2.03 3.90 -6.76
CA ASN A 127 2.98 3.97 -7.88
C ASN A 127 3.98 5.12 -7.68
N PRO A 128 5.27 4.84 -7.42
CA PRO A 128 6.22 5.86 -7.01
C PRO A 128 6.48 6.90 -8.09
N ILE A 129 6.58 8.17 -7.68
CA ILE A 129 6.91 9.29 -8.55
C ILE A 129 8.15 9.97 -7.98
N TYR A 130 9.19 10.07 -8.81
CA TYR A 130 10.44 10.74 -8.49
C TYR A 130 10.57 12.00 -9.33
N GLU A 131 11.12 13.04 -8.72
CA GLU A 131 11.62 14.23 -9.42
C GLU A 131 13.13 14.25 -9.24
N THR A 132 13.87 14.31 -10.35
CA THR A 132 15.33 14.20 -10.35
C THR A 132 15.97 15.44 -10.98
N LYS A 133 17.15 15.80 -10.48
CA LYS A 133 18.07 16.71 -11.16
C LYS A 133 19.31 15.93 -11.57
N ILE A 134 19.66 16.03 -12.85
CA ILE A 134 20.76 15.31 -13.46
C ILE A 134 21.68 16.34 -14.10
N ASP A 135 22.98 16.23 -13.85
CA ASP A 135 23.96 17.12 -14.46
C ASP A 135 24.21 16.79 -15.95
N GLN A 136 25.01 17.62 -16.61
CA GLN A 136 25.40 17.43 -18.01
C GLN A 136 26.20 16.13 -18.29
N ASN A 137 26.74 15.48 -17.26
CA ASN A 137 27.49 14.23 -17.35
C ASN A 137 26.62 12.99 -17.03
N GLY A 138 25.32 13.18 -16.77
CA GLY A 138 24.40 12.11 -16.40
C GLY A 138 24.45 11.72 -14.91
N VAL A 139 25.06 12.52 -14.05
CA VAL A 139 25.13 12.29 -12.59
C VAL A 139 23.86 12.80 -11.93
N ILE A 140 23.22 11.97 -11.10
CA ILE A 140 22.05 12.35 -10.32
C ILE A 140 22.50 13.23 -9.14
N GLU A 141 22.27 14.54 -9.24
CA GLU A 141 22.60 15.50 -8.18
C GLU A 141 21.58 15.42 -7.03
N GLU A 142 20.29 15.38 -7.39
CA GLU A 142 19.18 15.37 -6.45
C GLU A 142 18.07 14.44 -6.94
N ILE A 143 17.36 13.83 -5.99
CA ILE A 143 16.16 13.03 -6.23
C ILE A 143 15.18 13.25 -5.08
N SER A 144 13.97 13.68 -5.39
CA SER A 144 12.88 13.85 -4.42
C SER A 144 11.76 12.87 -4.74
N VAL A 145 11.24 12.21 -3.70
CA VAL A 145 10.11 11.28 -3.81
C VAL A 145 8.83 12.09 -3.64
N LYS A 146 8.08 12.29 -4.74
CA LYS A 146 6.78 12.98 -4.71
C LYS A 146 5.67 12.07 -4.23
N ARG A 147 5.77 10.79 -4.59
CA ARG A 147 4.86 9.71 -4.21
C ARG A 147 5.68 8.46 -3.92
N SER A 148 5.42 7.83 -2.79
CA SER A 148 6.27 6.79 -2.23
C SER A 148 5.61 5.40 -2.27
N SER A 149 6.43 4.36 -2.18
CA SER A 149 5.95 3.02 -1.84
C SER A 149 5.63 2.93 -0.34
N LEU A 150 4.60 2.15 0.01
CA LEU A 150 4.20 2.00 1.41
C LEU A 150 5.28 1.31 2.27
N CYS A 151 6.19 0.56 1.65
CA CYS A 151 7.27 -0.14 2.36
C CYS A 151 8.53 0.70 2.55
N GLY A 152 8.59 1.93 2.01
CA GLY A 152 9.75 2.82 2.10
C GLY A 152 10.88 2.50 1.12
N SER A 153 10.62 1.61 0.15
CA SER A 153 11.62 1.26 -0.88
C SER A 153 11.93 2.43 -1.82
N SER A 154 10.99 3.37 -1.98
CA SER A 154 11.18 4.53 -2.85
C SER A 154 12.22 5.48 -2.31
N GLU A 155 12.17 5.82 -1.02
CA GLU A 155 13.17 6.65 -0.35
C GLU A 155 14.53 5.96 -0.33
N ALA A 156 14.56 4.66 -0.04
CA ALA A 156 15.80 3.89 -0.07
C ALA A 156 16.44 3.88 -1.47
N GLY A 157 15.63 3.67 -2.51
CA GLY A 157 16.07 3.72 -3.90
C GLY A 157 16.57 5.11 -4.29
N ALA A 158 15.83 6.16 -3.93
CA ALA A 158 16.23 7.54 -4.16
C ALA A 158 17.60 7.84 -3.52
N ASN A 159 17.75 7.57 -2.23
CA ASN A 159 19.00 7.81 -1.51
C ASN A 159 20.18 7.03 -2.11
N PHE A 160 19.94 5.80 -2.59
CA PHE A 160 20.96 5.00 -3.25
C PHE A 160 21.42 5.59 -4.59
N LEU A 161 20.53 6.25 -5.32
CA LEU A 161 20.79 6.79 -6.65
C LEU A 161 21.55 8.13 -6.63
N ILE A 162 21.51 8.87 -5.52
CA ILE A 162 22.24 10.14 -5.38
C ILE A 162 23.73 9.95 -5.69
N LYS A 163 24.29 10.85 -6.50
CA LYS A 163 25.68 10.84 -7.02
C LYS A 163 26.05 9.68 -7.93
N LYS A 164 25.09 8.84 -8.35
CA LYS A 164 25.34 7.82 -9.37
C LYS A 164 25.24 8.44 -10.76
N GLN A 165 26.09 7.95 -11.66
CA GLN A 165 26.03 8.30 -13.08
C GLN A 165 25.11 7.32 -13.83
N LEU A 166 24.18 7.87 -14.60
CA LEU A 166 23.36 7.13 -15.54
C LEU A 166 24.19 6.82 -16.80
N SER A 167 24.92 5.72 -16.76
CA SER A 167 25.65 5.16 -17.90
C SER A 167 25.10 3.77 -18.26
N GLU A 168 25.32 3.32 -19.50
CA GLU A 168 24.95 1.96 -19.90
C GLU A 168 25.56 0.91 -18.96
N GLU A 169 26.84 1.08 -18.60
CA GLU A 169 27.52 0.23 -17.64
C GLU A 169 26.78 0.16 -16.29
N ASN A 170 26.37 1.31 -15.73
CA ASN A 170 25.67 1.37 -14.45
C ASN A 170 24.21 0.89 -14.51
N LEU A 171 23.58 0.93 -15.69
CA LEU A 171 22.22 0.41 -15.93
C LEU A 171 22.22 -1.11 -16.19
N GLN A 172 23.26 -1.65 -16.82
CA GLN A 172 23.34 -3.04 -17.27
C GLN A 172 24.08 -3.98 -16.30
N ASN A 173 24.92 -3.48 -15.38
CA ASN A 173 25.72 -4.29 -14.46
C ASN A 173 24.96 -4.99 -13.29
N LYS A 174 23.66 -5.31 -13.47
CA LYS A 174 22.96 -6.30 -12.62
C LYS A 174 22.70 -7.64 -13.32
N LEU A 175 23.15 -7.81 -14.56
CA LEU A 175 23.07 -9.11 -15.23
C LEU A 175 24.32 -9.93 -14.94
N ILE A 176 24.19 -10.80 -13.93
CA ILE A 176 24.94 -12.06 -13.76
C ILE A 176 26.42 -11.89 -13.36
N LYS A 177 26.69 -11.75 -12.05
CA LYS A 177 27.90 -12.40 -11.50
C LYS A 177 27.66 -13.91 -11.58
N LYS A 178 28.13 -14.55 -12.66
CA LYS A 178 28.38 -16.01 -12.65
C LYS A 178 29.40 -16.23 -11.53
N LYS A 179 29.01 -17.00 -10.51
CA LYS A 179 29.97 -17.57 -9.57
C LYS A 179 30.83 -18.53 -10.38
N ASP A 180 32.13 -18.27 -10.41
CA ASP A 180 33.15 -19.28 -10.74
C ASP A 180 33.22 -20.34 -9.62
#